data_AF-A0A0F9Z1S6-F1
#
_entry.id   AF-A0A0F9Z1S6-F1
#
_cell.length_a   1.000
_cell.length_b   1.000
_cell.length_c   1.000
_cell.angle_alpha   90.00
_cell.angle_beta   90.00
_cell.angle_gamma   90.00
#
_symmetry.space_group_name_H-M   'P 1'
#
loop_
_entity.id
_entity.type
_entity.pdbx_description
1 polymer ?
#
loop_
_entity_poly.entity_id
_entity_poly.type
_entity_poly.pdbx_seq_one_letter_code
_entity_poly.pdbx_strand_id
1 'polypeptide(L)'
;MEKGVHINAQERAILLDVKRDDKVAKGKIRLKAVDESGQPVEGALVGHLACWNDPHPKWQQEKGLRIHSMGDTAKRTGKRGAVLLRHEDVFQRGLPKDFPTELVVIHKERKIGAMGAVVPAAAGRSAVLTLQPLTRVHGKLTSTSLAKLGRKLYSTSAGIHVGSLWLFSCGSGYRRYDMLVPPGKYLLGVDGNDTFHAWKKLTIKPGQRSIRTDLDLPADRLARLYGKRAPELKGIQAWNKFGPVTLEELRGKVVLLDFWGYWCGPCVYSIPNLMELHDKYHDKGLEIIGIHDNSVKSMRQLSAKCREVKKELWGGRDIPFRVAIDGATKTHIPGFPKRYVLGGPMVASYGITSYPTSLLIDQSGKLLKKVWPGADLTEEIEPLLDRP
;
A
#
# COMPACT_ATOMS: atom_id res chain seq x y z
N MET A 1 -22.61 -14.44 -12.29
CA MET A 1 -23.12 -13.06 -12.25
C MET A 1 -21.99 -12.15 -11.80
N GLU A 2 -21.35 -11.50 -12.77
CA GLU A 2 -20.20 -10.60 -12.58
C GLU A 2 -20.62 -9.40 -11.74
N LYS A 3 -20.05 -9.27 -10.54
CA LYS A 3 -20.12 -8.02 -9.78
C LYS A 3 -19.15 -7.05 -10.44
N GLY A 4 -19.67 -6.22 -11.36
CA GLY A 4 -18.95 -5.04 -11.85
C GLY A 4 -18.41 -4.22 -10.68
N VAL A 5 -17.25 -3.61 -10.85
CA VAL A 5 -16.62 -2.76 -9.83
C VAL A 5 -17.58 -1.61 -9.52
N HIS A 6 -18.17 -1.61 -8.32
CA HIS A 6 -19.06 -0.53 -7.89
C HIS A 6 -18.25 0.76 -7.66
N ILE A 7 -18.25 1.66 -8.66
CA ILE A 7 -17.81 3.05 -8.48
C ILE A 7 -18.74 3.71 -7.45
N ASN A 8 -18.18 4.14 -6.32
CA ASN A 8 -18.98 4.73 -5.24
C ASN A 8 -19.35 6.20 -5.53
N ALA A 9 -20.28 6.77 -4.75
CA ALA A 9 -20.79 8.12 -4.99
C ALA A 9 -19.70 9.21 -4.97
N GLN A 10 -18.64 9.05 -4.17
CA GLN A 10 -17.53 10.01 -4.11
C GLN A 10 -16.64 9.94 -5.35
N GLU A 11 -16.40 8.73 -5.87
CA GLU A 11 -15.63 8.51 -7.09
C GLU A 11 -16.40 8.99 -8.33
N ARG A 12 -17.72 8.76 -8.37
CA ARG A 12 -18.58 9.29 -9.44
C ARG A 12 -18.56 10.81 -9.51
N ALA A 13 -18.45 11.49 -8.37
CA ALA A 13 -18.44 12.94 -8.30
C ALA A 13 -17.20 13.59 -8.95
N ILE A 14 -16.14 12.82 -9.19
CA ILE A 14 -14.92 13.32 -9.86
C ILE A 14 -14.74 12.79 -11.28
N LEU A 15 -15.70 12.02 -11.81
CA LEU A 15 -15.66 11.58 -13.21
C LEU A 15 -15.74 12.80 -14.13
N LEU A 16 -14.79 12.89 -15.06
CA LEU A 16 -14.76 13.98 -16.02
C LEU A 16 -15.89 13.85 -17.04
N ASP A 17 -16.53 14.98 -17.35
CA ASP A 17 -17.40 15.07 -18.52
C ASP A 17 -16.55 14.97 -19.79
N VAL A 18 -16.66 13.82 -20.47
CA VAL A 18 -15.89 13.49 -21.67
C VAL A 18 -16.77 13.61 -22.90
N LYS A 19 -16.36 14.49 -23.83
CA LYS A 19 -17.09 14.74 -25.09
C LYS A 19 -16.42 14.00 -26.24
N ARG A 20 -17.24 13.47 -27.17
CA ARG A 20 -16.72 12.83 -28.38
C ARG A 20 -15.81 13.81 -29.14
N ASP A 21 -14.67 13.32 -29.61
CA ASP A 21 -13.72 14.13 -30.39
C ASP A 21 -13.20 13.31 -31.56
N ASP A 22 -13.76 13.57 -32.75
CA ASP A 22 -13.39 12.85 -33.97
C ASP A 22 -11.93 13.10 -34.40
N LYS A 23 -11.24 14.08 -33.79
CA LYS A 23 -9.81 14.36 -34.00
C LYS A 23 -8.92 13.58 -33.03
N VAL A 24 -9.47 12.69 -32.20
CA VAL A 24 -8.72 11.86 -31.25
C VAL A 24 -8.83 10.40 -31.67
N ALA A 25 -7.69 9.78 -31.97
CA ALA A 25 -7.63 8.39 -32.38
C ALA A 25 -8.24 7.45 -31.32
N LYS A 26 -8.85 6.35 -31.76
CA LYS A 26 -9.32 5.26 -30.89
C LYS A 26 -8.16 4.81 -29.99
N GLY A 27 -8.41 4.75 -28.68
CA GLY A 27 -7.40 4.40 -27.67
C GLY A 27 -6.61 5.57 -27.06
N LYS A 28 -6.93 6.82 -27.43
CA LYS A 28 -6.35 8.03 -26.81
C LYS A 28 -7.42 8.87 -26.11
N ILE A 29 -7.02 9.64 -25.12
CA ILE A 29 -7.86 10.65 -24.47
C ILE A 29 -7.14 11.97 -24.59
N ARG A 30 -7.83 13.03 -25.03
CA ARG A 30 -7.28 14.38 -25.01
C ARG A 30 -7.73 15.07 -23.73
N LEU A 31 -6.79 15.54 -22.94
CA LEU A 31 -7.07 16.36 -21.78
C LEU A 31 -6.65 17.80 -22.07
N LYS A 32 -7.52 18.76 -21.78
CA LYS A 32 -7.23 20.19 -21.86
C LYS A 32 -7.27 20.81 -20.46
N ALA A 33 -6.13 21.29 -19.98
CA ALA A 33 -6.03 22.09 -18.76
C ALA A 33 -6.25 23.57 -19.08
N VAL A 34 -7.16 24.20 -18.34
CA VAL A 34 -7.42 25.65 -18.39
C VAL A 34 -7.34 26.23 -16.97
N ASP A 35 -7.11 27.53 -16.82
CA ASP A 35 -7.25 28.20 -15.53
C ASP A 35 -8.68 28.69 -15.28
N GLU A 36 -8.92 29.34 -14.14
CA GLU A 36 -10.27 29.81 -13.73
C GLU A 36 -10.87 30.85 -14.70
N SER A 37 -10.05 31.49 -15.55
CA SER A 37 -10.52 32.39 -16.62
C SER A 37 -10.81 31.66 -17.95
N GLY A 38 -10.59 30.34 -18.00
CA GLY A 38 -10.73 29.52 -19.19
C GLY A 38 -9.52 29.55 -20.12
N GLN A 39 -8.43 30.22 -19.74
CA GLN A 39 -7.23 30.31 -20.56
C GLN A 39 -6.42 29.01 -20.50
N PRO A 40 -5.80 28.57 -21.62
CA PRO A 40 -5.02 27.35 -21.63
C PRO A 40 -3.82 27.40 -20.68
N VAL A 41 -3.57 26.30 -19.97
CA VAL A 41 -2.43 26.17 -19.07
C VAL A 41 -1.35 25.31 -19.73
N GLU A 42 -0.33 25.95 -20.28
CA GLU A 42 0.89 25.28 -20.75
C GLU A 42 1.72 24.76 -19.58
N GLY A 43 2.44 23.65 -19.77
CA GLY A 43 3.47 23.20 -18.85
C GLY A 43 2.97 22.40 -17.64
N ALA A 44 1.66 22.22 -17.47
CA ALA A 44 1.11 21.45 -16.36
C ALA A 44 1.44 19.95 -16.52
N LEU A 45 1.89 19.34 -15.42
CA LEU A 45 2.18 17.92 -15.33
C LEU A 45 0.89 17.13 -15.16
N VAL A 46 0.80 15.97 -15.82
CA VAL A 46 -0.37 15.08 -15.83
C VAL A 46 0.06 13.66 -15.53
N GLY A 47 -0.63 13.01 -14.60
CA GLY A 47 -0.43 11.61 -14.23
C GLY A 47 -1.55 11.09 -13.33
N HIS A 48 -1.36 9.91 -12.74
CA HIS A 48 -2.37 9.27 -11.87
C HIS A 48 -2.13 9.57 -10.38
N LEU A 49 -0.87 9.78 -9.96
CA LEU A 49 -0.50 9.99 -8.56
C LEU A 49 0.50 11.14 -8.46
N ALA A 50 0.26 12.08 -7.54
CA ALA A 50 1.22 13.09 -7.17
C ALA A 50 1.89 12.75 -5.83
N CYS A 51 3.21 12.64 -5.82
CA CYS A 51 4.02 12.26 -4.66
C CYS A 51 4.87 13.46 -4.20
N TRP A 52 4.82 13.79 -2.92
CA TRP A 52 5.71 14.74 -2.26
C TRP A 52 6.62 13.98 -1.30
N ASN A 53 7.92 14.06 -1.48
CA ASN A 53 8.84 13.42 -0.54
C ASN A 53 9.59 14.46 0.28
N ASP A 54 9.66 14.21 1.59
CA ASP A 54 10.66 14.80 2.48
C ASP A 54 11.88 13.84 2.52
N PRO A 55 13.12 14.29 2.32
CA PRO A 55 14.32 13.44 2.33
C PRO A 55 14.45 12.59 3.60
N HIS A 56 14.35 11.26 3.48
CA HIS A 56 14.68 10.34 4.57
C HIS A 56 16.17 9.93 4.49
N PRO A 57 16.95 9.96 5.57
CA PRO A 57 18.40 9.70 5.54
C PRO A 57 18.81 8.35 4.91
N LYS A 58 17.99 7.30 5.08
CA LYS A 58 18.20 5.96 4.50
C LYS A 58 17.70 5.79 3.06
N TRP A 59 16.80 6.65 2.57
CA TRP A 59 16.22 6.53 1.24
C TRP A 59 16.71 7.72 0.43
N GLN A 60 17.74 7.52 -0.40
CA GLN A 60 18.31 8.55 -1.28
C GLN A 60 17.30 8.96 -2.38
N GLN A 61 16.17 9.54 -2.02
CA GLN A 61 15.18 10.03 -2.97
C GLN A 61 15.28 11.56 -3.12
N GLU A 62 15.15 12.02 -4.36
CA GLU A 62 15.19 13.43 -4.73
C GLU A 62 14.11 14.24 -3.97
N LYS A 63 14.45 15.47 -3.59
CA LYS A 63 13.52 16.38 -2.91
C LYS A 63 12.45 16.89 -3.89
N GLY A 64 11.19 16.89 -3.47
CA GLY A 64 10.12 17.67 -4.12
C GLY A 64 8.96 16.87 -4.70
N LEU A 65 8.10 17.57 -5.46
CA LEU A 65 6.93 17.02 -6.14
C LEU A 65 7.35 16.15 -7.34
N ARG A 66 6.91 14.90 -7.35
CA ARG A 66 6.89 13.98 -8.50
C ARG A 66 5.46 13.68 -8.90
N ILE A 67 5.20 13.57 -10.19
CA ILE A 67 3.94 13.02 -10.70
C ILE A 67 4.25 11.71 -11.38
N HIS A 68 3.56 10.64 -10.99
CA HIS A 68 3.67 9.33 -11.59
C HIS A 68 2.58 9.14 -12.65
N SER A 69 2.95 8.49 -13.74
CA SER A 69 2.06 8.05 -14.81
C SER A 69 2.15 6.53 -14.89
N MET A 70 1.10 5.86 -15.37
CA MET A 70 1.08 4.39 -15.44
C MET A 70 2.06 3.84 -16.49
N GLY A 71 2.52 4.68 -17.42
CA GLY A 71 3.55 4.38 -18.42
C GLY A 71 4.92 5.02 -18.10
N ASP A 72 5.33 4.99 -16.83
CA ASP A 72 6.64 5.39 -16.29
C ASP A 72 7.03 6.89 -16.34
N THR A 73 6.38 7.74 -17.16
CA THR A 73 6.70 9.19 -17.22
C THR A 73 5.45 10.08 -17.23
N ALA A 74 5.43 11.10 -16.36
CA ALA A 74 4.38 12.14 -16.37
C ALA A 74 4.32 12.85 -17.72
N LYS A 75 3.11 13.12 -18.19
CA LYS A 75 2.89 13.90 -19.42
C LYS A 75 2.81 15.39 -19.08
N ARG A 76 2.98 16.25 -20.09
CA ARG A 76 2.92 17.71 -19.93
C ARG A 76 1.97 18.33 -20.95
N THR A 77 1.19 19.31 -20.53
CA THR A 77 0.35 20.10 -21.44
C THR A 77 1.21 21.02 -22.32
N GLY A 78 0.90 21.09 -23.61
CA GLY A 78 1.56 22.03 -24.54
C GLY A 78 0.94 23.44 -24.50
N LYS A 79 1.41 24.33 -25.39
CA LYS A 79 0.93 25.73 -25.55
C LYS A 79 -0.58 25.94 -25.54
N ARG A 80 -1.35 24.98 -26.07
CA ARG A 80 -2.82 25.03 -26.11
C ARG A 80 -3.50 24.43 -24.87
N GLY A 81 -2.73 24.19 -23.79
CA GLY A 81 -3.17 23.53 -22.58
C GLY A 81 -3.54 22.05 -22.77
N ALA A 82 -3.26 21.48 -23.94
CA ALA A 82 -3.70 20.14 -24.31
C ALA A 82 -2.58 19.10 -24.18
N VAL A 83 -2.96 17.88 -23.81
CA VAL A 83 -2.10 16.70 -23.82
C VAL A 83 -2.90 15.50 -24.34
N LEU A 84 -2.24 14.61 -25.08
CA LEU A 84 -2.82 13.33 -25.51
C LEU A 84 -2.28 12.23 -24.60
N LEU A 85 -3.18 11.52 -23.95
CA LEU A 85 -2.88 10.39 -23.08
C LEU A 85 -3.21 9.10 -23.84
N ARG A 86 -2.26 8.17 -23.93
CA ARG A 86 -2.52 6.84 -24.49
C ARG A 86 -3.23 5.98 -23.46
N HIS A 87 -3.93 4.95 -23.91
CA HIS A 87 -4.56 3.97 -23.03
C HIS A 87 -3.59 3.42 -21.98
N GLU A 88 -2.34 3.13 -22.36
CA GLU A 88 -1.28 2.65 -21.44
C GLU A 88 -0.69 3.71 -20.51
N ASP A 89 -0.84 5.01 -20.82
CA ASP A 89 -0.42 6.09 -19.93
C ASP A 89 -1.42 6.28 -18.77
N VAL A 90 -2.65 5.81 -18.94
CA VAL A 90 -3.79 6.07 -18.05
C VAL A 90 -4.25 4.77 -17.40
N PHE A 91 -4.60 3.74 -18.17
CA PHE A 91 -5.23 2.54 -17.65
C PHE A 91 -4.22 1.44 -17.35
N GLN A 92 -4.28 0.88 -16.15
CA GLN A 92 -3.48 -0.27 -15.74
C GLN A 92 -3.86 -1.50 -16.57
N ARG A 93 -2.86 -2.25 -17.07
CA ARG A 93 -3.11 -3.55 -17.71
C ARG A 93 -3.72 -4.52 -16.70
N GLY A 94 -4.78 -5.22 -17.11
CA GLY A 94 -5.43 -6.26 -16.30
C GLY A 94 -6.56 -5.78 -15.38
N LEU A 95 -6.85 -4.47 -15.30
CA LEU A 95 -8.03 -3.98 -14.57
C LEU A 95 -9.32 -4.12 -15.40
N PRO A 96 -10.49 -4.25 -14.76
CA PRO A 96 -11.80 -4.28 -15.44
C PRO A 96 -12.04 -3.03 -16.29
N LYS A 97 -12.80 -3.18 -17.39
CA LYS A 97 -13.10 -2.11 -18.36
C LYS A 97 -13.86 -0.90 -17.80
N ASP A 98 -14.41 -1.02 -16.59
CA ASP A 98 -15.18 0.04 -15.94
C ASP A 98 -14.43 0.64 -14.74
N PHE A 99 -13.19 0.21 -14.47
CA PHE A 99 -12.41 0.74 -13.36
C PHE A 99 -12.00 2.20 -13.67
N PRO A 100 -12.39 3.17 -12.84
CA PRO A 100 -12.00 4.56 -13.06
C PRO A 100 -10.50 4.70 -12.80
N THR A 101 -9.82 5.42 -13.68
CA THR A 101 -8.44 5.86 -13.46
C THR A 101 -8.45 7.33 -13.11
N GLU A 102 -7.85 7.63 -11.98
CA GLU A 102 -7.55 8.96 -11.51
C GLU A 102 -6.57 9.72 -12.41
N LEU A 103 -6.80 11.02 -12.52
CA LEU A 103 -5.95 11.99 -13.19
C LEU A 103 -5.68 13.14 -12.22
N VAL A 104 -4.42 13.46 -12.02
CA VAL A 104 -3.93 14.63 -11.29
C VAL A 104 -3.20 15.54 -12.27
N VAL A 105 -3.57 16.81 -12.26
CA VAL A 105 -2.96 17.86 -13.11
C VAL A 105 -2.43 18.96 -12.22
N ILE A 106 -1.12 19.22 -12.25
CA ILE A 106 -0.48 20.26 -11.42
C ILE A 106 0.48 21.09 -12.27
N HIS A 107 0.34 22.41 -12.17
CA HIS A 107 1.36 23.35 -12.58
C HIS A 107 2.13 23.84 -11.35
N LYS A 108 3.40 23.44 -11.24
CA LYS A 108 4.21 23.61 -10.03
C LYS A 108 4.50 25.08 -9.72
N GLU A 109 4.86 25.84 -10.75
CA GLU A 109 5.28 27.24 -10.66
C GLU A 109 4.08 28.16 -10.36
N ARG A 110 2.98 27.96 -11.09
CA ARG A 110 1.71 28.68 -10.86
C ARG A 110 0.98 28.23 -9.60
N LYS A 111 1.36 27.09 -9.01
CA LYS A 111 0.70 26.44 -7.85
C LYS A 111 -0.81 26.29 -8.04
N ILE A 112 -1.21 25.91 -9.24
CA ILE A 112 -2.59 25.57 -9.60
C ILE A 112 -2.68 24.10 -9.98
N GLY A 113 -3.81 23.49 -9.74
CA GLY A 113 -4.05 22.12 -10.15
C GLY A 113 -5.50 21.70 -10.04
N ALA A 114 -5.76 20.49 -10.48
CA ALA A 114 -7.06 19.85 -10.41
C ALA A 114 -6.89 18.33 -10.38
N MET A 115 -8.00 17.65 -10.11
CA MET A 115 -8.09 16.22 -10.26
C MET A 115 -9.38 15.83 -10.96
N GLY A 116 -9.40 14.64 -11.53
CA GLY A 116 -10.61 13.98 -11.99
C GLY A 116 -10.36 12.49 -12.19
N ALA A 117 -11.35 11.80 -12.73
CA ALA A 117 -11.21 10.41 -13.13
C ALA A 117 -11.80 10.18 -14.51
N VAL A 118 -11.23 9.24 -15.25
CA VAL A 118 -11.74 8.76 -16.54
C VAL A 118 -11.91 7.25 -16.51
N VAL A 119 -12.87 6.72 -17.26
CA VAL A 119 -13.04 5.27 -17.44
C VAL A 119 -12.51 4.86 -18.81
N PRO A 120 -12.17 3.57 -19.04
CA PRO A 120 -11.68 3.09 -20.34
C PRO A 120 -12.58 3.46 -21.54
N ALA A 121 -13.90 3.56 -21.33
CA ALA A 121 -14.85 4.02 -22.34
C ALA A 121 -14.65 5.49 -22.80
N ALA A 122 -13.77 6.25 -22.16
CA ALA A 122 -13.40 7.61 -22.56
C ALA A 122 -12.42 7.67 -23.75
N ALA A 123 -11.93 6.53 -24.25
CA ALA A 123 -11.07 6.50 -25.43
C ALA A 123 -11.76 7.14 -26.66
N GLY A 124 -11.04 8.00 -27.40
CA GLY A 124 -11.58 8.81 -28.50
C GLY A 124 -12.36 10.05 -28.05
N ARG A 125 -12.23 10.45 -26.77
CA ARG A 125 -12.95 11.58 -26.18
C ARG A 125 -12.00 12.64 -25.63
N SER A 126 -12.55 13.82 -25.41
CA SER A 126 -11.88 15.00 -24.88
C SER A 126 -12.50 15.43 -23.55
N ALA A 127 -11.66 15.76 -22.58
CA ALA A 127 -12.06 16.35 -21.30
C ALA A 127 -11.38 17.70 -21.08
N VAL A 128 -12.06 18.60 -20.38
CA VAL A 128 -11.52 19.88 -19.93
C VAL A 128 -11.44 19.85 -18.41
N LEU A 129 -10.30 20.27 -17.85
CA LEU A 129 -10.07 20.42 -16.42
C LEU A 129 -9.66 21.85 -16.10
N THR A 130 -10.41 22.49 -15.20
CA THR A 130 -10.10 23.83 -14.68
C THR A 130 -9.17 23.72 -13.48
N LEU A 131 -7.94 24.25 -13.62
CA LEU A 131 -6.94 24.26 -12.56
C LEU A 131 -7.21 25.42 -11.62
N GLN A 132 -7.25 25.11 -10.32
CA GLN A 132 -7.51 26.07 -9.26
C GLN A 132 -6.29 26.23 -8.35
N PRO A 133 -6.17 27.37 -7.62
CA PRO A 133 -5.12 27.55 -6.63
C PRO A 133 -5.04 26.38 -5.65
N LEU A 134 -3.85 25.81 -5.50
CA LEU A 134 -3.60 24.69 -4.59
C LEU A 134 -3.50 25.18 -3.15
N THR A 135 -4.07 24.40 -2.24
CA THR A 135 -3.96 24.61 -0.79
C THR A 135 -2.81 23.80 -0.24
N ARG A 136 -1.97 24.42 0.59
CA ARG A 136 -0.92 23.72 1.35
C ARG A 136 -1.54 22.94 2.51
N VAL A 137 -1.59 21.63 2.40
CA VAL A 137 -2.05 20.71 3.44
C VAL A 137 -0.82 20.13 4.13
N HIS A 138 -0.62 20.47 5.40
CA HIS A 138 0.56 20.06 6.14
C HIS A 138 0.23 19.66 7.57
N GLY A 139 1.12 18.91 8.21
CA GLY A 139 0.92 18.52 9.61
C GLY A 139 2.09 17.76 10.18
N LYS A 140 2.10 17.66 11.51
CA LYS A 140 3.02 16.82 12.26
C LYS A 140 2.29 15.55 12.72
N LEU A 141 2.97 14.42 12.58
CA LEU A 141 2.55 13.14 13.10
C LEU A 141 3.30 12.84 14.39
N THR A 142 2.56 12.38 15.39
CA THR A 142 3.09 12.01 16.71
C THR A 142 2.50 10.67 17.14
N SER A 143 3.04 10.05 18.17
CA SER A 143 2.41 8.88 18.79
C SER A 143 2.77 8.82 20.27
N THR A 144 1.88 9.34 21.10
CA THR A 144 2.01 9.35 22.54
C THR A 144 1.95 7.94 23.11
N SER A 145 1.07 7.11 22.56
CA SER A 145 0.91 5.71 22.99
C SER A 145 2.10 4.83 22.59
N LEU A 146 2.75 5.06 21.44
CA LEU A 146 3.97 4.33 21.07
C LEU A 146 5.15 4.75 21.94
N ALA A 147 5.27 6.03 22.27
CA ALA A 147 6.28 6.53 23.19
C ALA A 147 6.17 5.90 24.59
N LYS A 148 4.93 5.70 25.09
CA LYS A 148 4.68 4.97 26.36
C LYS A 148 5.13 3.51 26.33
N LEU A 149 5.28 2.91 25.15
CA LEU A 149 5.83 1.57 24.96
C LEU A 149 7.36 1.57 24.79
N GLY A 150 8.03 2.70 24.99
CA GLY A 150 9.47 2.85 24.75
C GLY A 150 9.85 2.82 23.27
N ARG A 151 8.88 2.97 22.36
CA ARG A 151 9.08 2.89 20.92
C ARG A 151 9.03 4.27 20.27
N LYS A 152 9.72 4.40 19.14
CA LYS A 152 9.81 5.65 18.38
C LYS A 152 9.00 5.55 17.09
N LEU A 153 8.25 6.61 16.80
CA LEU A 153 7.72 6.85 15.46
C LEU A 153 8.86 7.46 14.62
N TYR A 154 9.30 6.76 13.58
CA TYR A 154 10.41 7.17 12.71
C TYR A 154 10.08 7.12 11.22
N SER A 155 9.06 6.35 10.83
CA SER A 155 8.57 6.30 9.45
C SER A 155 7.10 6.66 9.45
N THR A 156 6.72 7.59 8.58
CA THR A 156 5.33 8.03 8.43
C THR A 156 4.99 8.31 6.98
N SER A 157 3.72 8.18 6.64
CA SER A 157 3.19 8.64 5.36
C SER A 157 1.83 9.31 5.56
N ALA A 158 1.49 10.16 4.60
CA ALA A 158 0.17 10.76 4.47
C ALA A 158 -0.33 10.58 3.04
N GLY A 159 -1.64 10.39 2.88
CA GLY A 159 -2.31 10.21 1.61
C GLY A 159 -3.61 10.99 1.54
N ILE A 160 -3.92 11.57 0.39
CA ILE A 160 -5.22 12.20 0.12
C ILE A 160 -6.02 11.27 -0.79
N HIS A 161 -7.22 10.96 -0.35
CA HIS A 161 -8.11 10.01 -1.00
C HIS A 161 -9.46 10.63 -1.37
N VAL A 162 -10.02 10.15 -2.48
CA VAL A 162 -11.42 10.34 -2.86
C VAL A 162 -12.04 8.96 -3.03
N GLY A 163 -12.91 8.56 -2.10
CA GLY A 163 -13.39 7.18 -2.07
C GLY A 163 -12.24 6.20 -1.86
N SER A 164 -12.05 5.26 -2.80
CA SER A 164 -10.92 4.31 -2.83
C SER A 164 -9.65 4.89 -3.46
N LEU A 165 -9.77 5.97 -4.22
CA LEU A 165 -8.70 6.47 -5.10
C LEU A 165 -7.67 7.21 -4.28
N TRP A 166 -6.39 6.88 -4.48
CA TRP A 166 -5.27 7.50 -3.79
C TRP A 166 -4.54 8.44 -4.75
N LEU A 167 -4.74 9.74 -4.57
CA LEU A 167 -4.40 10.75 -5.58
C LEU A 167 -3.13 11.55 -5.22
N PHE A 168 -2.89 11.73 -3.93
CA PHE A 168 -1.74 12.47 -3.43
C PHE A 168 -1.10 11.64 -2.33
N SER A 169 0.22 11.55 -2.34
CA SER A 169 0.98 10.88 -1.29
C SER A 169 2.10 11.76 -0.80
N CYS A 170 2.45 11.58 0.47
CA CYS A 170 3.64 12.15 1.04
C CYS A 170 4.31 11.16 1.98
N GLY A 171 5.49 10.67 1.59
CA GLY A 171 6.37 9.91 2.47
C GLY A 171 7.23 10.86 3.30
N SER A 172 7.33 10.62 4.61
CA SER A 172 8.15 11.45 5.49
C SER A 172 8.94 10.66 6.52
N GLY A 173 10.25 10.90 6.54
CA GLY A 173 11.15 10.47 7.63
C GLY A 173 11.19 11.39 8.84
N TYR A 174 10.57 12.57 8.78
CA TYR A 174 10.59 13.56 9.87
C TYR A 174 9.26 13.69 10.60
N ARG A 175 8.33 12.76 10.37
CA ARG A 175 6.98 12.78 10.96
C ARG A 175 6.22 14.05 10.58
N ARG A 176 6.43 14.54 9.36
CA ARG A 176 5.79 15.74 8.82
C ARG A 176 5.42 15.54 7.38
N TYR A 177 4.20 15.87 7.00
CA TYR A 177 3.81 15.89 5.59
C TYR A 177 3.48 17.32 5.17
N ASP A 178 3.71 17.60 3.89
CA ASP A 178 3.46 18.89 3.27
C ASP A 178 3.14 18.68 1.79
N MET A 179 1.88 18.87 1.42
CA MET A 179 1.35 18.60 0.10
C MET A 179 0.58 19.81 -0.43
N LEU A 180 0.55 19.96 -1.75
CA LEU A 180 -0.32 20.92 -2.42
C LEU A 180 -1.51 20.18 -3.02
N VAL A 181 -2.71 20.48 -2.55
CA VAL A 181 -3.94 19.76 -2.88
C VAL A 181 -4.96 20.77 -3.42
N PRO A 182 -5.65 20.48 -4.55
CA PRO A 182 -6.65 21.39 -5.07
C PRO A 182 -7.92 21.40 -4.18
N PRO A 183 -8.84 22.37 -4.40
CA PRO A 183 -10.11 22.42 -3.68
C PRO A 183 -10.96 21.16 -3.86
N GLY A 184 -11.67 20.76 -2.81
CA GLY A 184 -12.52 19.57 -2.83
C GLY A 184 -12.77 18.94 -1.47
N LYS A 185 -13.36 17.74 -1.48
CA LYS A 185 -13.65 16.93 -0.28
C LYS A 185 -12.84 15.64 -0.34
N TYR A 186 -12.13 15.36 0.73
CA TYR A 186 -11.15 14.27 0.80
C TYR A 186 -11.21 13.50 2.11
N LEU A 187 -10.58 12.33 2.09
CA LEU A 187 -10.08 11.65 3.27
C LEU A 187 -8.56 11.78 3.30
N LEU A 188 -8.04 12.38 4.36
CA LEU A 188 -6.62 12.32 4.69
C LEU A 188 -6.37 11.02 5.45
N GLY A 189 -5.66 10.08 4.84
CA GLY A 189 -5.14 8.89 5.48
C GLY A 189 -3.71 9.14 5.95
N VAL A 190 -3.35 8.67 7.14
CA VAL A 190 -1.99 8.77 7.66
C VAL A 190 -1.57 7.47 8.31
N ASP A 191 -0.31 7.10 8.08
CA ASP A 191 0.31 5.89 8.59
C ASP A 191 1.61 6.22 9.32
N GLY A 192 1.98 5.31 10.21
CA GLY A 192 3.24 5.32 10.92
C GLY A 192 3.70 3.90 11.23
N ASN A 193 5.01 3.71 11.40
CA ASN A 193 5.53 2.42 11.86
C ASN A 193 4.89 2.05 13.23
N ASP A 194 4.47 0.79 13.37
CA ASP A 194 3.86 0.25 14.59
C ASP A 194 2.63 1.06 15.09
N THR A 195 1.87 1.68 14.18
CA THR A 195 0.66 2.46 14.51
C THR A 195 -0.52 2.07 13.65
N PHE A 196 -1.74 2.26 14.15
CA PHE A 196 -2.93 2.12 13.33
C PHE A 196 -3.02 3.26 12.32
N HIS A 197 -3.53 2.93 11.13
CA HIS A 197 -3.93 3.93 10.15
C HIS A 197 -4.98 4.86 10.77
N ALA A 198 -4.81 6.17 10.57
CA ALA A 198 -5.79 7.17 11.00
C ALA A 198 -6.36 7.92 9.80
N TRP A 199 -7.68 8.14 9.82
CA TRP A 199 -8.39 8.88 8.79
C TRP A 199 -8.94 10.19 9.34
N LYS A 200 -8.82 11.27 8.57
CA LYS A 200 -9.45 12.56 8.85
C LYS A 200 -10.19 13.05 7.62
N LYS A 201 -11.47 13.40 7.77
CA LYS A 201 -12.21 14.12 6.73
C LYS A 201 -11.57 15.49 6.52
N LEU A 202 -11.32 15.84 5.27
CA LEU A 202 -10.69 17.09 4.87
C LEU A 202 -11.57 17.78 3.82
N THR A 203 -11.88 19.05 4.01
CA THR A 203 -12.58 19.87 3.02
C THR A 203 -11.76 21.11 2.75
N ILE A 204 -11.43 21.33 1.48
CA ILE A 204 -10.61 22.42 1.00
C ILE A 204 -11.51 23.35 0.19
N LYS A 205 -11.66 24.60 0.63
CA LYS A 205 -12.44 25.60 -0.08
C LYS A 205 -11.58 26.29 -1.15
N PRO A 206 -12.17 26.74 -2.28
CA PRO A 206 -11.45 27.59 -3.24
C PRO A 206 -10.82 28.80 -2.56
N GLY A 207 -9.59 29.15 -2.97
CA GLY A 207 -8.82 30.28 -2.41
C GLY A 207 -8.17 30.01 -1.05
N GLN A 208 -8.40 28.85 -0.43
CA GLN A 208 -7.80 28.51 0.86
C GLN A 208 -6.28 28.30 0.70
N ARG A 209 -5.47 29.04 1.46
CA ARG A 209 -4.01 29.01 1.30
C ARG A 209 -3.36 27.81 1.98
N SER A 210 -3.81 27.47 3.19
CA SER A 210 -3.22 26.38 3.97
C SER A 210 -4.18 25.75 4.97
N ILE A 211 -3.93 24.48 5.28
CA ILE A 211 -4.59 23.69 6.32
C ILE A 211 -3.52 22.95 7.11
N ARG A 212 -3.55 23.09 8.44
CA ARG A 212 -2.73 22.30 9.36
C ARG A 212 -3.53 21.16 9.97
N THR A 213 -3.01 19.94 9.91
CA THR A 213 -3.66 18.73 10.41
C THR A 213 -2.70 17.87 11.23
N ASP A 214 -2.32 18.35 12.42
CA ASP A 214 -1.54 17.52 13.34
C ASP A 214 -2.37 16.33 13.84
N LEU A 215 -1.75 15.15 13.93
CA LEU A 215 -2.41 13.91 14.35
C LEU A 215 -1.50 13.10 15.29
N ASP A 216 -2.11 12.52 16.32
CA ASP A 216 -1.49 11.50 17.18
C ASP A 216 -1.98 10.12 16.72
N LEU A 217 -1.04 9.28 16.30
CA LEU A 217 -1.29 7.94 15.79
C LEU A 217 -1.28 6.94 16.95
N PRO A 218 -2.35 6.18 17.18
CA PRO A 218 -2.34 5.19 18.25
C PRO A 218 -1.45 4.00 17.89
N ALA A 219 -0.66 3.53 18.86
CA ALA A 219 0.15 2.32 18.73
C ALA A 219 -0.73 1.12 18.39
N ASP A 220 -0.31 0.37 17.38
CA ASP A 220 -1.04 -0.79 16.89
C ASP A 220 -0.92 -1.99 17.85
N ARG A 221 -1.48 -3.12 17.44
CA ARG A 221 -1.42 -4.35 18.23
C ARG A 221 0.00 -4.93 18.28
N LEU A 222 0.74 -4.93 17.16
CA LEU A 222 2.11 -5.43 17.11
C LEU A 222 3.02 -4.65 18.06
N ALA A 223 2.90 -3.32 18.07
CA ALA A 223 3.60 -2.42 18.98
C ALA A 223 3.53 -2.87 20.43
N ARG A 224 2.34 -3.34 20.86
CA ARG A 224 2.04 -3.77 22.22
C ARG A 224 2.46 -5.21 22.52
N LEU A 225 2.75 -6.01 21.49
CA LEU A 225 3.17 -7.39 21.58
C LEU A 225 4.70 -7.53 21.62
N TYR A 226 5.45 -6.56 21.09
CA TYR A 226 6.90 -6.61 21.13
C TYR A 226 7.46 -6.74 22.56
N GLY A 227 8.46 -7.60 22.72
CA GLY A 227 9.05 -7.98 24.01
C GLY A 227 8.21 -8.93 24.86
N LYS A 228 6.96 -9.22 24.45
CA LYS A 228 6.08 -10.19 25.12
C LYS A 228 6.10 -11.52 24.40
N ARG A 229 5.64 -12.57 25.10
CA ARG A 229 5.40 -13.88 24.49
C ARG A 229 4.47 -13.72 23.28
N ALA A 230 4.90 -14.24 22.15
CA ALA A 230 4.15 -14.21 20.91
C ALA A 230 2.84 -15.02 21.07
N PRO A 231 1.69 -14.54 20.54
CA PRO A 231 0.45 -15.30 20.55
C PRO A 231 0.59 -16.68 19.89
N GLU A 232 0.00 -17.70 20.52
CA GLU A 232 0.08 -19.09 20.06
C GLU A 232 -0.60 -19.33 18.70
N LEU A 233 -0.19 -20.38 17.98
CA LEU A 233 -0.69 -20.76 16.65
C LEU A 233 -2.09 -21.41 16.73
N LYS A 234 -3.10 -20.60 17.02
CA LYS A 234 -4.49 -21.06 17.22
C LYS A 234 -5.36 -20.78 16.00
N GLY A 235 -6.37 -21.64 15.80
CA GLY A 235 -7.38 -21.45 14.76
C GLY A 235 -6.86 -21.70 13.34
N ILE A 236 -5.82 -22.52 13.19
CA ILE A 236 -5.31 -22.98 11.90
C ILE A 236 -6.28 -24.00 11.29
N GLN A 237 -6.58 -23.84 10.00
CA GLN A 237 -7.48 -24.71 9.26
C GLN A 237 -6.78 -25.94 8.68
N ALA A 238 -5.54 -25.79 8.19
CA ALA A 238 -4.78 -26.89 7.60
C ALA A 238 -3.28 -26.63 7.67
N TRP A 239 -2.50 -27.71 7.73
CA TRP A 239 -1.04 -27.70 7.68
C TRP A 239 -0.55 -28.47 6.46
N ASN A 240 0.66 -28.16 5.99
CA ASN A 240 1.34 -28.94 4.97
C ASN A 240 1.98 -30.20 5.58
N LYS A 241 2.77 -30.93 4.80
CA LYS A 241 3.35 -32.23 5.19
C LYS A 241 4.21 -32.21 6.46
N PHE A 242 4.65 -31.04 6.92
CA PHE A 242 5.46 -30.88 8.13
C PHE A 242 4.63 -30.87 9.43
N GLY A 243 3.29 -30.86 9.31
CA GLY A 243 2.37 -31.00 10.42
C GLY A 243 2.22 -29.77 11.32
N PRO A 244 1.28 -29.83 12.28
CA PRO A 244 1.08 -28.78 13.27
C PRO A 244 2.27 -28.64 14.21
N VAL A 245 2.38 -27.45 14.81
CA VAL A 245 3.36 -27.13 15.85
C VAL A 245 2.81 -25.99 16.72
N THR A 246 3.30 -25.88 17.94
CA THR A 246 3.08 -24.74 18.85
C THR A 246 4.35 -23.92 19.02
N LEU A 247 4.22 -22.63 19.35
CA LEU A 247 5.37 -21.80 19.69
C LEU A 247 6.05 -22.27 20.98
N GLU A 248 5.32 -22.94 21.87
CA GLU A 248 5.88 -23.57 23.08
C GLU A 248 6.83 -24.73 22.75
N GLU A 249 6.46 -25.61 21.81
CA GLU A 249 7.36 -26.68 21.32
C GLU A 249 8.60 -26.14 20.60
N LEU A 250 8.53 -24.91 20.09
CA LEU A 250 9.62 -24.23 19.39
C LEU A 250 10.51 -23.40 20.31
N ARG A 251 10.34 -23.46 21.63
CA ARG A 251 11.29 -22.84 22.57
C ARG A 251 12.69 -23.42 22.35
N GLY A 252 13.69 -22.54 22.42
CA GLY A 252 15.08 -22.86 22.03
C GLY A 252 15.37 -22.59 20.55
N LYS A 253 14.36 -22.38 19.70
CA LYS A 253 14.52 -21.98 18.30
C LYS A 253 14.18 -20.52 18.07
N VAL A 254 14.87 -19.89 17.13
CA VAL A 254 14.43 -18.60 16.56
C VAL A 254 13.30 -18.89 15.59
N VAL A 255 12.18 -18.16 15.66
CA VAL A 255 11.04 -18.38 14.76
C VAL A 255 10.83 -17.15 13.86
N LEU A 256 10.79 -17.37 12.56
CA LEU A 256 10.34 -16.40 11.56
C LEU A 256 8.91 -16.75 11.13
N LEU A 257 7.94 -15.98 11.62
CA LEU A 257 6.52 -16.16 11.32
C LEU A 257 6.11 -15.23 10.17
N ASP A 258 5.84 -15.80 8.98
CA ASP A 258 5.57 -15.06 7.75
C ASP A 258 4.09 -15.10 7.36
N PHE A 259 3.43 -13.94 7.34
CA PHE A 259 2.04 -13.80 6.94
C PHE A 259 1.93 -13.44 5.45
N TRP A 260 1.28 -14.30 4.66
CA TRP A 260 1.28 -14.21 3.20
C TRP A 260 -0.01 -14.72 2.55
N GLY A 261 -0.11 -14.58 1.22
CA GLY A 261 -1.18 -15.16 0.42
C GLY A 261 -0.75 -15.39 -1.02
N TYR A 262 -1.25 -16.43 -1.69
CA TYR A 262 -0.85 -16.78 -3.07
C TYR A 262 -1.15 -15.66 -4.07
N TRP A 263 -2.17 -14.85 -3.80
CA TRP A 263 -2.62 -13.73 -4.64
C TRP A 263 -1.79 -12.46 -4.41
N CYS A 264 -0.97 -12.42 -3.37
CA CYS A 264 -0.12 -11.29 -3.03
C CYS A 264 1.20 -11.40 -3.82
N GLY A 265 1.34 -10.56 -4.86
CA GLY A 265 2.53 -10.52 -5.71
C GLY A 265 3.84 -10.43 -4.91
N PRO A 266 4.05 -9.39 -4.06
CA PRO A 266 5.27 -9.28 -3.27
C PRO A 266 5.54 -10.49 -2.36
N CYS A 267 4.49 -11.12 -1.85
CA CYS A 267 4.62 -12.30 -1.01
C CYS A 267 5.22 -13.49 -1.78
N VAL A 268 4.70 -13.78 -2.98
CA VAL A 268 5.23 -14.90 -3.77
C VAL A 268 6.64 -14.63 -4.31
N TYR A 269 7.01 -13.37 -4.51
CA TYR A 269 8.38 -12.97 -4.85
C TYR A 269 9.36 -13.13 -3.69
N SER A 270 8.92 -13.05 -2.43
CA SER A 270 9.81 -13.19 -1.26
C SER A 270 10.02 -14.64 -0.81
N ILE A 271 9.19 -15.59 -1.26
CA ILE A 271 9.31 -17.01 -0.87
C ILE A 271 10.71 -17.60 -1.16
N PRO A 272 11.35 -17.37 -2.33
CA PRO A 272 12.71 -17.87 -2.58
C PRO A 272 13.73 -17.42 -1.52
N ASN A 273 13.67 -16.16 -1.09
CA ASN A 273 14.54 -15.66 -0.02
C ASN A 273 14.29 -16.39 1.31
N LEU A 274 13.02 -16.68 1.65
CA LEU A 274 12.71 -17.51 2.83
C LEU A 274 13.23 -18.95 2.70
N MET A 275 13.22 -19.52 1.48
CA MET A 275 13.80 -20.84 1.23
C MET A 275 15.33 -20.83 1.43
N GLU A 276 16.01 -19.77 0.99
CA GLU A 276 17.46 -19.60 1.22
C GLU A 276 17.79 -19.45 2.71
N LEU A 277 17.01 -18.65 3.44
CA LEU A 277 17.16 -18.53 4.90
C LEU A 277 16.92 -19.86 5.61
N HIS A 278 15.93 -20.64 5.17
CA HIS A 278 15.70 -21.99 5.67
C HIS A 278 16.92 -22.88 5.44
N ASP A 279 17.45 -22.93 4.21
CA ASP A 279 18.62 -23.75 3.89
C ASP A 279 19.86 -23.37 4.70
N LYS A 280 20.05 -22.08 4.96
CA LYS A 280 21.23 -21.58 5.68
C LYS A 280 21.14 -21.81 7.20
N TYR A 281 19.95 -21.74 7.80
CA TYR A 281 19.81 -21.63 9.25
C TYR A 281 18.87 -22.65 9.90
N HIS A 282 18.12 -23.47 9.15
CA HIS A 282 17.18 -24.43 9.75
C HIS A 282 17.89 -25.36 10.76
N ASP A 283 19.00 -25.96 10.33
CA ASP A 283 19.78 -26.88 11.17
C ASP A 283 20.57 -26.16 12.28
N LYS A 284 20.63 -24.82 12.21
CA LYS A 284 21.24 -23.95 13.24
C LYS A 284 20.23 -23.43 14.26
N GLY A 285 18.96 -23.82 14.15
CA GLY A 285 17.92 -23.44 15.11
C GLY A 285 16.93 -22.38 14.63
N LEU A 286 16.90 -22.03 13.33
CA LEU A 286 15.82 -21.23 12.75
C LEU A 286 14.63 -22.12 12.37
N GLU A 287 13.43 -21.71 12.75
CA GLU A 287 12.17 -22.28 12.25
C GLU A 287 11.41 -21.21 11.47
N ILE A 288 11.01 -21.52 10.23
CA ILE A 288 10.16 -20.64 9.43
C ILE A 288 8.74 -21.21 9.37
N ILE A 289 7.74 -20.38 9.64
CA ILE A 289 6.33 -20.76 9.55
C ILE A 289 5.59 -19.76 8.67
N GLY A 290 5.14 -20.20 7.50
CA GLY A 290 4.30 -19.42 6.61
C GLY A 290 2.82 -19.53 6.99
N ILE A 291 2.24 -18.46 7.53
CA ILE A 291 0.80 -18.31 7.76
C ILE A 291 0.16 -17.75 6.49
N HIS A 292 -0.38 -18.65 5.67
CA HIS A 292 -1.17 -18.30 4.50
C HIS A 292 -2.57 -17.82 4.92
N ASP A 293 -3.11 -16.81 4.26
CA ASP A 293 -4.45 -16.32 4.50
C ASP A 293 -5.55 -17.38 4.24
N ASN A 294 -6.81 -17.06 4.54
CA ASN A 294 -7.93 -17.99 4.39
C ASN A 294 -8.57 -18.00 2.99
N SER A 295 -7.86 -17.52 1.96
CA SER A 295 -8.38 -17.50 0.57
C SER A 295 -8.43 -18.90 -0.07
N VAL A 296 -7.79 -19.90 0.54
CA VAL A 296 -7.88 -21.32 0.19
C VAL A 296 -8.32 -22.15 1.39
N LYS A 297 -8.93 -23.31 1.16
CA LYS A 297 -9.44 -24.20 2.23
C LYS A 297 -8.57 -25.42 2.52
N SER A 298 -7.59 -25.71 1.65
CA SER A 298 -6.72 -26.88 1.80
C SER A 298 -5.38 -26.68 1.09
N MET A 299 -4.37 -27.45 1.51
CA MET A 299 -3.05 -27.43 0.88
C MET A 299 -3.11 -27.84 -0.60
N ARG A 300 -4.02 -28.75 -0.97
CA ARG A 300 -4.23 -29.10 -2.39
C ARG A 300 -4.66 -27.89 -3.22
N GLN A 301 -5.55 -27.06 -2.69
CA GLN A 301 -5.97 -25.83 -3.37
C GLN A 301 -4.83 -24.82 -3.45
N LEU A 302 -4.07 -24.65 -2.36
CA LEU A 302 -2.89 -23.78 -2.35
C LEU A 302 -1.86 -24.22 -3.39
N SER A 303 -1.48 -25.49 -3.41
CA SER A 303 -0.55 -26.06 -4.40
C SER A 303 -1.05 -25.87 -5.84
N ALA A 304 -2.35 -26.02 -6.09
CA ALA A 304 -2.92 -25.77 -7.42
C ALA A 304 -2.82 -24.29 -7.82
N LYS A 305 -3.09 -23.36 -6.89
CA LYS A 305 -2.98 -21.91 -7.13
C LYS A 305 -1.54 -21.44 -7.31
N CYS A 306 -0.58 -22.07 -6.64
CA CYS A 306 0.84 -21.72 -6.74
C CYS A 306 1.57 -22.45 -7.88
N ARG A 307 0.91 -23.24 -8.74
CA ARG A 307 1.59 -24.07 -9.75
C ARG A 307 2.46 -23.25 -10.71
N GLU A 308 1.91 -22.18 -11.27
CA GLU A 308 2.62 -21.31 -12.21
C GLU A 308 3.72 -20.53 -11.50
N VAL A 309 3.40 -19.92 -10.37
CA VAL A 309 4.38 -19.22 -9.51
C VAL A 309 5.55 -20.13 -9.12
N LYS A 310 5.27 -21.39 -8.75
CA LYS A 310 6.31 -22.37 -8.40
C LYS A 310 7.25 -22.61 -9.58
N LYS A 311 6.71 -22.76 -10.78
CA LYS A 311 7.50 -22.98 -12.00
C LYS A 311 8.33 -21.75 -12.36
N GLU A 312 7.71 -20.57 -12.40
CA GLU A 312 8.30 -19.37 -12.97
C GLU A 312 9.13 -18.56 -11.96
N LEU A 313 8.75 -18.54 -10.67
CA LEU A 313 9.38 -17.73 -9.63
C LEU A 313 10.13 -18.54 -8.57
N TRP A 314 9.76 -19.79 -8.32
CA TRP A 314 10.41 -20.62 -7.29
C TRP A 314 11.32 -21.71 -7.87
N GLY A 315 11.64 -21.64 -9.16
CA GLY A 315 12.54 -22.60 -9.82
C GLY A 315 12.06 -24.05 -9.77
N GLY A 316 10.75 -24.27 -9.69
CA GLY A 316 10.16 -25.61 -9.54
C GLY A 316 10.28 -26.21 -8.13
N ARG A 317 10.80 -25.47 -7.14
CA ARG A 317 11.05 -25.96 -5.79
C ARG A 317 9.80 -25.90 -4.90
N ASP A 318 9.60 -26.93 -4.08
CA ASP A 318 8.58 -26.91 -3.02
C ASP A 318 9.05 -26.12 -1.80
N ILE A 319 8.11 -25.48 -1.09
CA ILE A 319 8.40 -24.78 0.16
C ILE A 319 8.92 -25.81 1.19
N PRO A 320 10.16 -25.63 1.71
CA PRO A 320 10.81 -26.62 2.57
C PRO A 320 10.42 -26.49 4.05
N PHE A 321 9.60 -25.50 4.40
CA PHE A 321 9.20 -25.20 5.77
C PHE A 321 7.69 -25.32 6.01
N ARG A 322 7.29 -25.20 7.28
CA ARG A 322 5.88 -25.31 7.70
C ARG A 322 5.03 -24.21 7.07
N VAL A 323 3.90 -24.61 6.50
CA VAL A 323 2.87 -23.69 6.03
C VAL A 323 1.55 -24.05 6.70
N ALA A 324 0.87 -23.03 7.22
CA ALA A 324 -0.43 -23.13 7.86
C ALA A 324 -1.43 -22.25 7.11
N ILE A 325 -2.64 -22.75 6.85
CA ILE A 325 -3.75 -21.95 6.34
C ILE A 325 -4.51 -21.39 7.53
N ASP A 326 -4.56 -20.07 7.66
CA ASP A 326 -5.29 -19.37 8.72
C ASP A 326 -6.79 -19.67 8.62
N GLY A 327 -7.47 -19.68 9.76
CA GLY A 327 -8.88 -20.05 9.85
C GLY A 327 -9.83 -19.05 9.19
N ALA A 328 -11.05 -19.51 8.91
CA ALA A 328 -12.10 -18.70 8.30
C ALA A 328 -12.78 -17.75 9.32
N THR A 329 -12.06 -16.74 9.82
CA THR A 329 -12.67 -15.59 10.51
C THR A 329 -12.40 -14.30 9.76
N LYS A 330 -13.47 -13.59 9.37
CA LYS A 330 -13.35 -12.25 8.80
C LYS A 330 -13.06 -11.25 9.90
N THR A 331 -11.82 -10.79 9.98
CA THR A 331 -11.42 -9.76 10.94
C THR A 331 -11.44 -8.40 10.26
N HIS A 332 -12.13 -7.45 10.88
CA HIS A 332 -12.08 -6.07 10.43
C HIS A 332 -10.72 -5.48 10.77
N ILE A 333 -10.04 -4.86 9.80
CA ILE A 333 -8.77 -4.19 10.04
C ILE A 333 -9.04 -2.89 10.81
N PRO A 334 -8.59 -2.73 12.07
CA PRO A 334 -8.81 -1.49 12.81
C PRO A 334 -8.18 -0.32 12.05
N GLY A 335 -8.92 0.78 11.94
CA GLY A 335 -8.47 1.95 11.20
C GLY A 335 -8.77 1.91 9.70
N PHE A 336 -9.41 0.88 9.14
CA PHE A 336 -9.89 0.88 7.75
C PHE A 336 -11.43 0.90 7.66
N PRO A 337 -12.03 1.24 6.49
CA PRO A 337 -13.46 1.08 6.28
C PRO A 337 -13.93 -0.39 6.38
N LYS A 338 -15.17 -0.64 6.81
CA LYS A 338 -15.73 -1.99 7.08
C LYS A 338 -15.58 -3.03 5.96
N ARG A 339 -15.45 -2.57 4.71
CA ARG A 339 -15.25 -3.44 3.53
C ARG A 339 -13.85 -4.07 3.46
N TYR A 340 -12.86 -3.47 4.14
CA TYR A 340 -11.50 -3.99 4.20
C TYR A 340 -11.42 -5.04 5.31
N VAL A 341 -11.45 -6.29 4.88
CA VAL A 341 -11.38 -7.46 5.74
C VAL A 341 -10.10 -8.21 5.37
N LEU A 342 -9.17 -8.29 6.33
CA LEU A 342 -8.04 -9.19 6.31
C LEU A 342 -8.25 -10.10 7.50
N GLY A 343 -8.20 -11.42 7.36
CA GLY A 343 -8.60 -12.19 8.53
C GLY A 343 -8.36 -13.67 8.50
N GLY A 344 -8.20 -14.11 9.72
CA GLY A 344 -8.16 -15.43 10.28
C GLY A 344 -7.71 -15.23 11.74
N PRO A 345 -7.81 -16.26 12.60
CA PRO A 345 -7.43 -16.13 14.00
C PRO A 345 -5.98 -15.65 14.21
N MET A 346 -5.06 -16.02 13.32
CA MET A 346 -3.67 -15.56 13.39
C MET A 346 -3.52 -14.09 13.01
N VAL A 347 -4.14 -13.65 11.91
CA VAL A 347 -4.19 -12.23 11.54
C VAL A 347 -4.74 -11.38 12.67
N ALA A 348 -5.80 -11.84 13.34
CA ALA A 348 -6.44 -11.11 14.43
C ALA A 348 -5.58 -11.03 15.70
N SER A 349 -4.95 -12.15 16.07
CA SER A 349 -4.15 -12.25 17.30
C SER A 349 -2.89 -11.39 17.25
N TYR A 350 -2.27 -11.26 16.08
CA TYR A 350 -1.12 -10.40 15.85
C TYR A 350 -1.51 -8.98 15.39
N GLY A 351 -2.72 -8.79 14.88
CA GLY A 351 -3.21 -7.50 14.36
C GLY A 351 -2.56 -7.13 13.02
N ILE A 352 -2.40 -8.13 12.15
CA ILE A 352 -1.83 -7.95 10.82
C ILE A 352 -2.81 -7.14 9.95
N THR A 353 -2.29 -6.09 9.32
CA THR A 353 -3.09 -5.15 8.50
C THR A 353 -2.73 -5.19 7.02
N SER A 354 -1.65 -5.90 6.65
CA SER A 354 -1.17 -6.02 5.28
C SER A 354 -0.29 -7.26 5.10
N TYR A 355 -0.24 -7.76 3.86
CA TYR A 355 0.69 -8.79 3.42
C TYR A 355 1.71 -8.22 2.40
N PRO A 356 2.96 -8.71 2.41
CA PRO A 356 3.50 -9.63 3.39
C PRO A 356 3.81 -8.94 4.74
N THR A 357 3.79 -9.70 5.82
CA THR A 357 4.33 -9.27 7.11
C THR A 357 5.07 -10.44 7.76
N SER A 358 6.36 -10.28 8.02
CA SER A 358 7.15 -11.31 8.72
C SER A 358 7.58 -10.81 10.09
N LEU A 359 7.52 -11.70 11.07
CA LEU A 359 7.76 -11.40 12.48
C LEU A 359 8.87 -12.31 13.01
N LEU A 360 9.85 -11.71 13.68
CA LEU A 360 10.96 -12.43 14.29
C LEU A 360 10.69 -12.65 15.78
N ILE A 361 10.77 -13.90 16.22
CA ILE A 361 10.54 -14.35 17.59
C ILE A 361 11.83 -15.00 18.09
N ASP A 362 12.27 -14.64 19.30
CA ASP A 362 13.49 -15.21 19.91
C ASP A 362 13.28 -16.63 20.46
N GLN A 363 14.38 -17.27 20.86
CA GLN A 363 14.39 -18.62 21.46
C GLN A 363 13.55 -18.75 22.73
N SER A 364 13.30 -17.65 23.45
CA SER A 364 12.41 -17.63 24.63
C SER A 364 10.93 -17.49 24.27
N GLY A 365 10.62 -17.24 22.99
CA GLY A 365 9.28 -17.03 22.49
C GLY A 365 8.78 -15.61 22.45
N LYS A 366 9.65 -14.61 22.64
CA LYS A 366 9.24 -13.21 22.63
C LYS A 366 9.25 -12.66 21.22
N LEU A 367 8.19 -11.95 20.86
CA LEU A 367 8.12 -11.23 19.59
C LEU A 367 9.09 -10.04 19.63
N LEU A 368 10.08 -9.99 18.74
CA LEU A 368 11.11 -8.95 18.75
C LEU A 368 10.76 -7.77 17.86
N LYS A 369 10.52 -8.04 16.57
CA LYS A 369 10.33 -7.03 15.54
C LYS A 369 9.66 -7.60 14.30
N LYS A 370 9.04 -6.72 13.51
CA LYS A 370 8.68 -6.97 12.12
C LYS A 370 9.91 -6.84 11.23
N VAL A 371 10.04 -7.71 10.24
CA VAL A 371 11.11 -7.72 9.22
C VAL A 371 10.51 -7.82 7.81
N TRP A 372 11.30 -7.52 6.79
CA TRP A 372 10.88 -7.65 5.38
C TRP A 372 11.32 -9.03 4.84
N PRO A 373 10.41 -9.89 4.36
CA PRO A 373 10.76 -11.26 3.95
C PRO A 373 11.61 -11.34 2.69
N GLY A 374 11.71 -10.26 1.91
CA GLY A 374 12.56 -10.20 0.72
C GLY A 374 13.90 -9.50 0.95
N ALA A 375 14.30 -9.24 2.20
CA ALA A 375 15.62 -8.70 2.52
C ALA A 375 16.55 -9.84 2.95
N ASP A 376 17.87 -9.60 2.88
CA ASP A 376 18.82 -10.39 3.66
C ASP A 376 18.57 -10.14 5.15
N LEU A 377 18.26 -11.20 5.89
CA LEU A 377 17.96 -11.16 7.32
C LEU A 377 19.11 -11.72 8.17
N THR A 378 20.30 -11.88 7.59
CA THR A 378 21.48 -12.44 8.26
C THR A 378 21.84 -11.67 9.54
N GLU A 379 21.91 -10.34 9.47
CA GLU A 379 22.22 -9.49 10.63
C GLU A 379 21.14 -9.53 11.73
N GLU A 380 19.92 -9.90 11.38
CA GLU A 380 18.82 -10.07 12.34
C GLU A 380 18.75 -11.46 12.96
N ILE A 381 19.14 -12.49 12.22
CA ILE A 381 18.96 -13.89 12.61
C ILE A 381 20.20 -14.42 13.34
N GLU A 382 21.42 -14.23 12.81
CA GLU A 382 22.64 -14.82 13.38
C GLU A 382 22.84 -14.47 14.87
N PRO A 383 22.67 -13.21 15.32
CA PRO A 383 22.84 -12.85 16.73
C PRO A 383 21.81 -13.47 17.69
N LEU A 384 20.75 -14.07 17.16
CA LEU A 384 19.72 -14.77 17.93
C LEU A 384 19.94 -16.28 17.99
N LEU A 385 20.73 -16.84 17.05
CA LEU A 385 21.10 -18.25 17.04
C LEU A 385 22.29 -18.52 17.99
N ASP A 386 23.19 -17.55 18.12
CA ASP A 386 24.42 -17.65 18.93
C ASP A 386 24.23 -17.40 20.44
N ARG A 387 22.97 -17.23 20.89
CA ARG A 387 22.67 -17.01 22.32
C ARG A 387 22.50 -18.37 23.02
N PRO A 388 23.32 -18.66 24.04
CA PRO A 388 23.29 -19.94 24.75
C PRO A 388 22.02 -20.15 25.57
#